data_AF-A0A5P9H4I6-F1
#
_entry.id   AF-A0A5P9H4I6-F1
#
_cell.length_a   1.000
_cell.length_b   1.000
_cell.length_c   1.000
_cell.angle_alpha   90.00
_cell.angle_beta   90.00
_cell.angle_gamma   90.00
#
_symmetry.space_group_name_H-M   'P 1'
#
loop_
_entity.id
_entity.type
_entity.pdbx_description
1 polymer ?
#
loop_
_entity_poly.entity_id
_entity_poly.type
_entity_poly.pdbx_seq_one_letter_code
_entity_poly.pdbx_strand_id
1 'polypeptide(L)'
;MPQTKTIRRHTELVDRMAGTLGLDLEEEVYAGQLDPETLCDAVLRCTGCSDPDGCEAWMAAQTAPVDATPIMCRNGEVFAALKAGLRV
;
A
#
# COMPACT_ATOMS: atom_id res chain seq x y z
N MET A 1 -1.61 12.06 17.59
CA MET A 1 -1.99 10.66 17.31
C MET A 1 -3.04 10.66 16.21
N PRO A 2 -2.89 9.86 15.15
CA PRO A 2 -3.89 9.77 14.09
C PRO A 2 -5.23 9.24 14.66
N GLN A 3 -6.34 9.81 14.21
CA GLN A 3 -7.68 9.37 14.62
C GLN A 3 -8.03 8.03 13.97
N THR A 4 -8.80 7.16 14.64
CA THR A 4 -9.17 5.81 14.17
C THR A 4 -9.79 5.80 12.75
N LYS A 5 -10.57 6.83 12.40
CA LYS A 5 -11.15 6.99 11.05
C LYS A 5 -10.08 7.18 9.97
N THR A 6 -9.00 7.90 10.28
CA THR A 6 -7.87 8.10 9.39
C THR A 6 -7.13 6.79 9.15
N ILE A 7 -6.91 5.99 10.20
CA ILE A 7 -6.25 4.68 10.07
C ILE A 7 -7.08 3.78 9.17
N ARG A 8 -8.39 3.64 9.42
CA ARG A 8 -9.29 2.81 8.61
C ARG A 8 -9.24 3.17 7.12
N ARG A 9 -9.32 4.46 6.78
CA ARG A 9 -9.18 4.92 5.39
C ARG A 9 -7.86 4.48 4.77
N HIS A 10 -6.75 4.64 5.50
CA HIS A 10 -5.43 4.31 4.94
C HIS A 10 -5.16 2.80 4.90
N THR A 11 -5.80 2.00 5.76
CA THR A 11 -5.82 0.54 5.61
C THR A 11 -6.44 0.15 4.27
N GLU A 12 -7.62 0.71 3.95
CA GLU A 12 -8.29 0.48 2.66
C GLU A 12 -7.45 0.99 1.46
N LEU A 13 -6.73 2.11 1.61
CA LEU A 13 -5.85 2.63 0.56
C LEU A 13 -4.60 1.77 0.32
N VAL A 14 -3.97 1.28 1.38
CA VAL A 14 -2.77 0.41 1.27
C VAL A 14 -3.13 -0.90 0.59
N ASP A 15 -4.25 -1.51 0.98
CA ASP A 15 -4.76 -2.72 0.36
C ASP A 15 -5.11 -2.52 -1.12
N ARG A 16 -5.86 -1.47 -1.43
CA ARG A 16 -6.21 -1.15 -2.82
C ARG A 16 -4.99 -0.82 -3.69
N MET A 17 -3.98 -0.17 -3.13
CA MET A 17 -2.72 0.10 -3.85
C MET A 17 -2.00 -1.21 -4.17
N ALA A 18 -1.94 -2.16 -3.23
CA ALA A 18 -1.37 -3.49 -3.49
C ALA A 18 -2.11 -4.21 -4.62
N GLY A 19 -3.45 -4.25 -4.56
CA GLY A 19 -4.27 -4.84 -5.61
C GLY A 19 -4.07 -4.16 -6.99
N THR A 20 -3.88 -2.84 -7.00
CA THR A 20 -3.55 -2.08 -8.23
C THR A 20 -2.20 -2.49 -8.82
N LEU A 21 -1.28 -3.02 -8.01
CA LEU A 21 0.02 -3.53 -8.45
C LEU A 21 0.00 -5.04 -8.77
N GLY A 22 -1.13 -5.71 -8.54
CA GLY A 22 -1.27 -7.16 -8.65
C GLY A 22 -0.69 -7.93 -7.46
N LEU A 23 -0.58 -7.29 -6.30
CA LEU A 23 -0.15 -7.91 -5.04
C LEU A 23 -1.37 -8.18 -4.14
N ASP A 24 -1.34 -9.29 -3.41
CA ASP A 24 -2.31 -9.62 -2.36
C ASP A 24 -1.57 -9.61 -1.00
N LEU A 25 -1.79 -8.58 -0.18
CA LEU A 25 -1.05 -8.43 1.08
C LEU A 25 -1.39 -9.52 2.09
N GLU A 26 -2.60 -10.07 2.05
CA GLU A 26 -2.97 -11.19 2.92
C GLU A 26 -2.15 -12.42 2.52
N GLU A 27 -2.07 -12.73 1.22
CA GLU A 27 -1.25 -13.81 0.69
C GLU A 27 0.24 -13.61 1.00
N GLU A 28 0.79 -12.41 0.80
CA GLU A 28 2.19 -12.11 1.13
C GLU A 28 2.51 -12.30 2.62
N VAL A 29 1.57 -11.95 3.51
CA VAL A 29 1.69 -12.22 4.95
C VAL A 29 1.65 -13.72 5.23
N TYR A 30 0.70 -14.45 4.63
CA TYR A 30 0.61 -15.91 4.79
C TYR A 30 1.84 -16.64 4.23
N ALA A 31 2.42 -16.17 3.13
CA ALA A 31 3.64 -16.67 2.55
C ALA A 31 4.90 -16.29 3.35
N GLY A 32 4.78 -15.40 4.33
CA GLY A 32 5.89 -14.90 5.15
C GLY A 32 6.83 -13.96 4.40
N GLN A 33 6.36 -13.36 3.30
CA GLN A 33 7.07 -12.32 2.56
C GLN A 33 6.80 -10.91 3.11
N LEU A 34 5.65 -10.72 3.75
CA LEU A 34 5.32 -9.48 4.45
C LEU A 34 5.15 -9.73 5.95
N ASP A 35 5.90 -9.02 6.78
CA ASP A 35 5.66 -9.04 8.22
C ASP A 35 4.39 -8.25 8.58
N PRO A 36 3.50 -8.78 9.45
CA PRO A 36 2.32 -8.05 9.90
C PRO A 36 2.64 -6.69 10.57
N GLU A 37 3.77 -6.57 11.25
CA GLU A 37 4.23 -5.30 11.82
C GLU A 37 4.63 -4.32 10.71
N THR A 38 5.33 -4.79 9.67
CA THR A 38 5.65 -3.99 8.48
C THR A 38 4.39 -3.48 7.77
N LEU A 39 3.33 -4.30 7.67
CA LEU A 39 2.04 -3.87 7.14
C LEU A 39 1.41 -2.76 7.98
N CYS A 40 1.42 -2.90 9.31
CA CYS A 40 0.92 -1.85 10.21
C CYS A 40 1.71 -0.55 10.06
N ASP A 41 3.03 -0.64 9.96
CA ASP A 41 3.91 0.50 9.72
C ASP A 41 3.66 1.16 8.36
N ALA A 42 3.40 0.36 7.32
CA ALA A 42 3.02 0.87 6.00
C ALA A 42 1.71 1.68 6.06
N VAL A 43 0.70 1.19 6.79
CA VAL A 43 -0.56 1.94 7.02
C VAL A 43 -0.29 3.24 7.77
N LEU A 44 0.47 3.19 8.87
CA LEU A 44 0.81 4.39 9.65
C LEU A 44 1.59 5.40 8.80
N ARG A 45 2.56 4.97 8.00
CA ARG A 45 3.30 5.82 7.06
C ARG A 45 2.38 6.44 6.03
N CYS A 46 1.41 5.67 5.52
CA CYS A 46 0.40 6.11 4.58
C CYS A 46 -0.48 7.23 5.17
N THR A 47 -0.85 7.16 6.46
CA THR A 47 -1.65 8.23 7.12
C THR A 47 -0.97 9.60 7.12
N GLY A 48 0.34 9.66 6.92
CA GLY A 48 1.11 10.90 6.77
C GLY A 48 1.31 11.36 5.32
N CYS A 49 0.63 10.75 4.33
CA CYS A 49 0.65 11.22 2.96
C CYS A 49 -0.01 12.60 2.84
N SER A 50 0.55 13.45 1.98
CA SER A 50 0.05 14.81 1.74
C SER A 50 -1.14 14.87 0.77
N ASP A 51 -1.37 13.82 -0.02
CA ASP A 51 -2.40 13.80 -1.05
C ASP A 51 -3.08 12.42 -1.20
N PRO A 52 -3.95 12.04 -0.23
CA PRO A 52 -4.71 10.80 -0.32
C PRO A 52 -5.77 10.82 -1.43
N ASP A 53 -6.34 11.98 -1.75
CA ASP A 53 -7.36 12.10 -2.79
C ASP A 53 -6.77 11.88 -4.19
N GLY A 54 -5.58 12.44 -4.46
CA GLY A 54 -4.83 12.17 -5.69
C GLY A 54 -4.39 10.71 -5.80
N CYS A 55 -4.07 10.05 -4.68
CA CYS A 55 -3.76 8.61 -4.65
C CYS A 55 -4.97 7.78 -5.11
N GLU A 56 -6.16 8.09 -4.57
CA GLU A 56 -7.41 7.43 -4.95
C GLU A 56 -7.77 7.65 -6.42
N ALA A 57 -7.63 8.89 -6.90
CA ALA A 57 -7.88 9.24 -8.29
C ALA A 57 -6.92 8.52 -9.24
N TRP A 58 -5.64 8.44 -8.89
CA TRP A 58 -4.65 7.68 -9.65
C TRP A 58 -4.99 6.20 -9.71
N MET A 59 -5.34 5.57 -8.58
CA MET A 59 -5.74 4.15 -8.56
C MET A 59 -7.03 3.91 -9.36
N ALA A 60 -7.98 4.84 -9.32
CA ALA A 60 -9.23 4.74 -10.09
C ALA A 60 -9.02 4.83 -11.61
N ALA A 61 -7.94 5.46 -12.05
CA ALA A 61 -7.60 5.57 -13.47
C ALA A 61 -6.99 4.27 -14.05
N GLN A 62 -6.54 3.34 -13.19
CA GLN A 62 -5.92 2.10 -13.63
C GLN A 62 -6.97 1.05 -13.99
N THR A 63 -6.82 0.45 -15.17
CA THR A 63 -7.72 -0.58 -15.69
C THR A 63 -7.11 -1.98 -15.69
N ALA A 64 -5.80 -2.07 -15.41
CA ALA A 64 -5.04 -3.31 -15.30
C ALA A 64 -3.97 -3.13 -14.21
N PRO A 65 -3.41 -4.24 -13.67
CA PRO A 65 -2.29 -4.17 -12.75
C PRO A 65 -1.13 -3.38 -13.35
N VAL A 66 -0.51 -2.51 -12.55
CA VAL A 66 0.62 -1.69 -12.98
C VAL A 66 1.91 -2.08 -12.26
N ASP A 67 3.05 -1.71 -12.83
CA ASP A 67 4.35 -2.16 -12.32
C ASP A 67 4.95 -1.31 -11.20
N ALA A 68 4.46 -0.09 -11.04
CA ALA A 68 4.98 0.83 -10.04
C ALA A 68 3.88 1.70 -9.43
N THR A 69 4.09 2.07 -8.18
CA THR A 69 3.29 3.08 -7.48
C THR A 69 3.48 4.47 -8.09
N PRO A 70 2.55 5.41 -7.87
CA PRO A 70 2.80 6.80 -8.23
C PRO A 70 3.96 7.36 -7.38
N ILE A 71 4.68 8.35 -7.92
CA ILE A 71 5.86 8.95 -7.26
C ILE A 71 5.57 9.55 -5.87
N MET A 72 4.31 9.91 -5.62
CA MET A 72 3.81 10.44 -4.34
C MET A 72 3.58 9.36 -3.27
N CYS A 73 3.65 8.07 -3.61
CA CYS A 73 3.35 6.98 -2.68
C CYS A 73 4.48 6.79 -1.67
N ARG A 74 4.18 7.03 -0.38
CA ARG A 74 5.17 6.86 0.71
C ARG A 74 5.59 5.41 0.96
N ASN A 75 4.84 4.45 0.43
CA ASN A 75 5.11 3.01 0.55
C ASN A 75 5.68 2.41 -0.74
N GLY A 76 6.09 3.26 -1.71
CA GLY A 76 6.58 2.79 -3.01
C GLY A 76 7.72 1.77 -2.90
N GLU A 77 8.66 1.97 -1.98
CA GLU A 77 9.76 1.02 -1.75
C GLU A 77 9.30 -0.33 -1.19
N VAL A 78 8.33 -0.32 -0.26
CA VAL A 78 7.76 -1.56 0.31
C VAL A 78 7.07 -2.38 -0.78
N PHE A 79 6.23 -1.73 -1.59
CA PHE A 79 5.55 -2.41 -2.68
C PHE A 79 6.49 -2.89 -3.78
N ALA A 80 7.52 -2.10 -4.10
CA ALA A 80 8.55 -2.50 -5.07
C ALA A 80 9.33 -3.72 -4.58
N ALA A 81 9.67 -3.79 -3.29
CA ALA A 81 10.33 -4.93 -2.69
C ALA A 81 9.46 -6.20 -2.73
N LEU A 82 8.19 -6.10 -2.33
CA LEU A 82 7.22 -7.21 -2.42
C LEU A 82 7.07 -7.70 -3.87
N LYS A 83 6.94 -6.79 -4.84
CA LYS A 83 6.84 -7.13 -6.26
C LYS A 83 8.11 -7.79 -6.81
N ALA A 84 9.27 -7.52 -6.20
CA ALA A 84 10.52 -8.20 -6.50
C ALA A 84 10.69 -9.55 -5.79
N GLY A 85 9.71 -9.98 -4.97
CA GLY A 85 9.78 -11.20 -4.17
C GLY A 85 10.75 -11.10 -2.99
N LEU A 86 11.05 -9.88 -2.54
CA LEU A 86 11.87 -9.64 -1.36
C LEU A 86 10.98 -9.61 -0.12
N ARG A 87 11.44 -10.31 0.92
CA ARG A 87 10.80 -10.25 2.23
C ARG A 87 10.99 -8.87 2.87
N VAL A 88 9.90 -8.28 3.36
CA VAL A 88 9.86 -6.97 4.05
C VAL A 88 9.07 -6.99 5.35
#